data_AF-A0A174ZE96-F1
#
_entry.id   AF-A0A174ZE96-F1
#
_cell.length_a   1.000
_cell.length_b   1.000
_cell.length_c   1.000
_cell.angle_alpha   90.00
_cell.angle_beta   90.00
_cell.angle_gamma   90.00
#
_symmetry.space_group_name_H-M   'P 1'
#
loop_
_entity.id
_entity.type
_entity.pdbx_description
1 polymer ?
#
loop_
_entity_poly.entity_id
_entity_poly.type
_entity_poly.pdbx_seq_one_letter_code
_entity_poly.pdbx_strand_id
1 'polypeptide(L)'
;MTMGETITGSTTMVEENLDVPIVSFAESIISKTIADSNIPPERMTRQEKMEIVWELTNQRIPRMKGAISEIAKQLELSESTVYRYISLKED
;
A
#
# COMPACT_ATOMS: atom_id res chain seq x y z
N MET A 1 3.38 -18.06 52.41
CA MET A 1 2.16 -18.61 51.76
C MET A 1 1.11 -17.54 51.90
N THR A 2 0.82 -16.73 50.89
CA THR A 2 0.13 -17.09 49.66
C THR A 2 0.55 -16.15 48.52
N MET A 3 0.89 -16.74 47.37
CA MET A 3 1.08 -16.01 46.12
C MET A 3 -0.29 -15.72 45.52
N GLY A 4 -0.53 -14.47 45.13
CA GLY A 4 -1.67 -14.09 44.31
C GLY A 4 -1.16 -13.70 42.93
N GLU A 5 -1.22 -14.64 41.98
CA GLU A 5 -1.03 -14.35 40.55
C GLU A 5 -2.29 -13.66 40.02
N THR A 6 -2.18 -12.37 39.72
CA THR A 6 -3.19 -11.67 38.91
C THR A 6 -2.82 -11.78 37.44
N ILE A 7 -3.53 -12.65 36.74
CA ILE A 7 -3.69 -12.65 35.29
C ILE A 7 -4.04 -11.24 34.80
N THR A 8 -3.18 -10.61 34.01
CA THR A 8 -3.56 -9.44 33.21
C THR A 8 -3.58 -9.86 31.76
N GLY A 9 -4.79 -10.10 31.26
CA GLY A 9 -5.06 -10.41 29.87
C GLY A 9 -4.47 -9.33 28.98
N SER A 10 -3.71 -9.76 27.99
CA SER A 10 -3.18 -8.92 26.93
C SER A 10 -4.33 -8.42 26.06
N THR A 11 -4.94 -7.30 26.46
CA THR A 11 -5.82 -6.52 25.58
C THR A 11 -4.96 -6.01 24.44
N THR A 12 -4.98 -6.70 23.30
CA THR A 12 -4.52 -6.15 22.02
C THR A 12 -5.32 -4.90 21.75
N MET A 13 -4.70 -3.75 22.00
CA MET A 13 -5.23 -2.43 21.67
C MET A 13 -5.27 -2.34 20.14
N VAL A 14 -6.48 -2.46 19.59
CA VAL A 14 -6.72 -2.08 18.19
C VAL A 14 -6.80 -0.55 18.16
N GLU A 15 -5.69 0.07 17.77
CA GLU A 15 -5.63 1.53 17.60
C GLU A 15 -6.30 1.90 16.27
N GLU A 16 -7.52 2.42 16.34
CA GLU A 16 -8.23 2.94 15.18
C GLU A 16 -7.81 4.41 14.96
N ASN A 17 -6.80 4.61 14.12
CA ASN A 17 -6.24 5.93 13.84
C ASN A 17 -6.98 6.59 12.67
N LEU A 18 -8.02 7.38 12.97
CA LEU A 18 -8.87 8.08 11.99
C LEU A 18 -8.30 9.45 11.56
N ASP A 19 -7.12 9.84 12.05
CA ASP A 19 -6.51 11.15 11.81
C ASP A 19 -5.69 11.21 10.52
N VAL A 20 -5.60 10.10 9.78
CA VAL A 20 -4.84 10.01 8.53
C VAL A 20 -5.64 10.71 7.42
N PRO A 21 -5.22 11.90 6.92
CA PRO A 21 -5.91 12.54 5.81
C PRO A 21 -6.09 11.57 4.62
N ILE A 22 -7.17 11.69 3.87
CA ILE A 22 -7.52 10.76 2.78
C ILE A 22 -6.39 10.58 1.75
N VAL A 23 -5.60 11.63 1.52
CA VAL A 23 -4.41 11.57 0.65
C VAL A 23 -3.35 10.65 1.24
N SER A 24 -3.08 10.75 2.54
CA SER A 24 -2.17 9.85 3.24
C SER A 24 -2.69 8.41 3.36
N PHE A 25 -4.00 8.16 3.20
CA PHE A 25 -4.51 6.79 3.11
C PHE A 25 -4.03 6.09 1.83
N ALA A 26 -4.17 6.74 0.67
CA ALA A 26 -3.66 6.19 -0.59
C ALA A 26 -2.14 5.95 -0.50
N GLU A 27 -1.39 6.93 -0.02
CA GLU A 27 0.05 6.83 0.21
C GLU A 27 0.43 5.63 1.09
N SER A 28 -0.31 5.40 2.17
CA SER A 28 -0.06 4.29 3.09
C SER A 28 -0.30 2.93 2.43
N ILE A 29 -1.41 2.77 1.69
CA ILE A 29 -1.71 1.52 0.98
C ILE A 29 -0.68 1.25 -0.13
N ILE A 30 -0.27 2.27 -0.88
CA ILE A 30 0.78 2.15 -1.91
C ILE A 30 2.09 1.69 -1.27
N SER A 31 2.52 2.38 -0.21
CA SER A 31 3.77 2.06 0.50
C SER A 31 3.75 0.64 1.06
N LYS A 32 2.62 0.24 1.66
CA LYS A 32 2.44 -1.11 2.19
C LYS A 32 2.50 -2.18 1.08
N THR A 33 1.78 -1.97 -0.01
CA THR A 33 1.76 -2.92 -1.14
C THR A 33 3.15 -3.10 -1.75
N ILE A 34 3.93 -2.01 -1.85
CA ILE A 34 5.33 -2.07 -2.30
C ILE A 34 6.18 -2.84 -1.28
N ALA A 35 6.04 -2.56 0.02
CA ALA A 35 6.79 -3.25 1.07
C ALA A 35 6.49 -4.77 1.12
N ASP A 36 5.23 -5.16 0.91
CA ASP A 36 4.79 -6.56 0.87
C ASP A 36 5.46 -7.35 -0.29
N SER A 37 5.95 -6.67 -1.33
CA SER A 37 6.71 -7.32 -2.41
C SER A 37 8.13 -7.74 -2.02
N ASN A 38 8.67 -7.20 -0.92
CA ASN A 38 10.06 -7.42 -0.46
C ASN A 38 11.15 -7.02 -1.47
N ILE A 39 10.81 -6.25 -2.51
CA ILE A 39 11.75 -5.79 -3.53
C ILE A 39 11.66 -4.26 -3.59
N PRO A 40 12.75 -3.51 -3.39
CA PRO A 40 12.68 -2.07 -3.51
C PRO A 40 12.41 -1.66 -4.97
N PRO A 41 11.66 -0.57 -5.22
CA PRO A 41 11.29 -0.11 -6.56
C PRO A 41 12.45 -0.03 -7.57
N GLU A 42 13.63 0.38 -7.13
CA GLU A 42 14.84 0.52 -7.95
C GLU A 42 15.38 -0.83 -8.48
N ARG A 43 15.04 -1.93 -7.80
CA ARG A 43 15.44 -3.31 -8.13
C ARG A 43 14.33 -4.10 -8.81
N MET A 44 13.11 -3.58 -8.84
CA MET A 44 11.99 -4.25 -9.48
C MET A 44 12.18 -4.28 -11.00
N THR A 45 11.95 -5.44 -11.58
CA THR A 45 11.74 -5.59 -13.01
C THR A 45 10.47 -4.87 -13.46
N ARG A 46 10.36 -4.67 -14.78
CA ARG A 46 9.17 -4.09 -15.39
C ARG A 46 7.89 -4.87 -15.04
N GLN A 47 7.96 -6.20 -15.03
CA GLN A 47 6.82 -7.06 -14.72
C GLN A 47 6.40 -6.89 -13.26
N GLU A 48 7.34 -6.91 -12.32
CA GLU A 48 7.04 -6.73 -10.90
C GLU A 48 6.37 -5.37 -10.63
N LYS A 49 6.87 -4.29 -11.22
CA LYS A 49 6.20 -2.97 -11.13
C LYS A 49 4.77 -3.01 -11.69
N MET A 50 4.54 -3.76 -12.76
CA MET A 50 3.22 -3.91 -13.37
C MET A 50 2.27 -4.70 -12.45
N GLU A 51 2.72 -5.79 -11.85
CA GLU A 51 1.96 -6.56 -10.87
C GLU A 51 1.53 -5.68 -9.68
N ILE A 52 2.43 -4.84 -9.16
CA ILE A 52 2.09 -3.90 -8.08
C ILE A 52 1.02 -2.89 -8.52
N VAL A 53 1.15 -2.31 -9.71
CA VAL A 53 0.12 -1.40 -10.25
C VAL A 53 -1.22 -2.13 -10.39
N TRP A 54 -1.21 -3.39 -10.82
CA TRP A 54 -2.43 -4.19 -10.95
C TRP A 54 -3.06 -4.54 -9.62
N GLU A 55 -2.27 -4.80 -8.60
CA GLU A 55 -2.74 -5.05 -7.24
C GLU A 55 -3.36 -3.80 -6.63
N LEU A 56 -2.74 -2.63 -6.80
CA LEU A 56 -3.32 -1.35 -6.41
C LEU A 56 -4.62 -1.04 -7.17
N THR A 57 -4.72 -1.47 -8.43
CA THR A 57 -5.93 -1.34 -9.24
C THR A 57 -7.06 -2.23 -8.73
N ASN A 58 -6.75 -3.47 -8.29
CA ASN A 58 -7.71 -4.34 -7.60
C ASN A 58 -8.28 -3.66 -6.35
N GLN A 59 -7.40 -3.00 -5.58
CA GLN A 59 -7.75 -2.24 -4.37
C GLN A 59 -8.42 -0.87 -4.65
N ARG A 60 -8.70 -0.54 -5.92
CA ARG A 60 -9.33 0.73 -6.36
C ARG A 60 -8.53 2.00 -6.04
N ILE A 61 -7.25 1.89 -5.66
CA ILE A 61 -6.39 3.01 -5.28
C ILE A 61 -6.24 4.07 -6.38
N PRO A 62 -6.05 3.73 -7.68
CA PRO A 62 -5.94 4.72 -8.75
C PRO A 62 -7.14 5.67 -8.89
N ARG A 63 -8.31 5.35 -8.31
CA ARG A 63 -9.49 6.23 -8.33
C ARG A 63 -9.41 7.37 -7.31
N MET A 64 -8.49 7.30 -6.35
CA MET A 64 -8.28 8.34 -5.35
C MET A 64 -7.50 9.51 -5.95
N LYS A 65 -7.86 10.73 -5.55
CA LYS A 65 -7.18 11.94 -6.04
C LYS A 65 -5.69 11.91 -5.67
N GLY A 66 -4.83 12.11 -6.66
CA GLY A 66 -3.37 12.12 -6.47
C GLY A 66 -2.71 10.75 -6.43
N ALA A 67 -3.48 9.65 -6.41
CA ALA A 67 -2.92 8.30 -6.31
C ALA A 67 -2.04 7.94 -7.51
N ILE A 68 -2.41 8.35 -8.74
CA ILE A 68 -1.59 8.08 -9.93
C ILE A 68 -0.19 8.70 -9.79
N SER A 69 -0.12 9.96 -9.37
CA SER A 69 1.14 10.67 -9.14
C SER A 69 1.98 10.01 -8.05
N GLU A 70 1.33 9.56 -6.98
CA GLU A 70 2.02 8.88 -5.88
C GLU A 70 2.52 7.48 -6.28
N ILE A 71 1.73 6.70 -7.01
CA ILE A 71 2.16 5.41 -7.57
C ILE A 71 3.37 5.60 -8.48
N ALA A 72 3.31 6.59 -9.38
CA ALA A 72 4.40 6.92 -10.29
C ALA A 72 5.69 7.26 -9.51
N LYS A 73 5.56 8.13 -8.49
CA LYS A 73 6.68 8.52 -7.62
C LYS A 73 7.27 7.34 -6.85
N GLN A 74 6.45 6.54 -6.15
CA GLN A 74 6.95 5.45 -5.31
C GLN A 74 7.49 4.27 -6.12
N LEU A 75 6.97 4.01 -7.33
CA LEU A 75 7.49 2.95 -8.21
C LEU A 75 8.56 3.44 -9.19
N GLU A 76 8.98 4.71 -9.13
CA GLU A 76 9.93 5.32 -10.08
C GLU A 76 9.49 5.13 -11.55
N LEU A 77 8.23 5.45 -11.82
CA LEU A 77 7.59 5.40 -13.13
C LEU A 77 7.12 6.80 -13.54
N SER A 78 6.86 6.99 -14.83
CA SER A 78 6.05 8.12 -15.29
C SER A 78 4.56 7.84 -15.08
N GLU A 79 3.75 8.87 -14.84
CA GLU A 79 2.28 8.72 -14.77
C GLU A 79 1.72 8.05 -16.03
N SER A 80 2.27 8.38 -17.21
CA SER A 80 1.89 7.73 -18.47
C SER A 80 2.15 6.22 -18.47
N THR A 81 3.22 5.77 -17.80
CA THR A 81 3.51 4.33 -17.66
C THR A 81 2.51 3.66 -16.72
N VAL A 82 2.12 4.34 -15.64
CA VAL A 82 1.08 3.86 -14.71
C VAL A 82 -0.24 3.68 -15.45
N TYR A 83 -0.71 4.69 -16.20
CA TYR A 83 -1.93 4.57 -17.00
C TYR A 83 -1.86 3.42 -18.02
N ARG A 84 -0.72 3.26 -18.69
CA ARG A 84 -0.51 2.13 -19.62
C ARG A 84 -0.63 0.79 -18.90
N TYR A 85 -0.10 0.64 -17.69
CA TYR A 85 -0.22 -0.62 -16.95
C TYR A 85 -1.66 -0.86 -16.48
N ILE A 86 -2.37 0.18 -16.06
CA ILE A 86 -3.80 0.08 -15.73
C ILE A 86 -4.60 -0.41 -16.93
N SER A 87 -4.42 0.19 -18.12
CA SER A 87 -5.17 -0.21 -19.31
C SER A 87 -4.88 -1.64 -19.77
N LEU A 88 -3.69 -2.17 -19.50
CA LEU A 88 -3.33 -3.57 -19.83
C LEU A 88 -3.98 -4.60 -18.91
N LYS A 89 -4.54 -4.18 -17.76
CA LYS A 89 -5.28 -5.07 -16.85
C LYS A 89 -6.73 -5.25 -17.27
N GLU A 90 -7.30 -4.24 -17.94
CA GLU A 90 -8.72 -4.16 -18.30
C GLU A 90 -9.02 -4.87 -19.64
N ASP A 91 -8.01 -5.46 -20.27
CA ASP A 91 -8.08 -6.27 -21.50
C ASP A 91 -8.11 -7.79 -21.19
#